data_AF-A0A7C6FAY5-F1
#
_entry.id   AF-A0A7C6FAY5-F1
#
_cell.length_a   1.000
_cell.length_b   1.000
_cell.length_c   1.000
_cell.angle_alpha   90.00
_cell.angle_beta   90.00
_cell.angle_gamma   90.00
#
_symmetry.space_group_name_H-M   'P 1'
#
loop_
_entity.id
_entity.type
_entity.pdbx_description
1 polymer ?
#
loop_
_entity_poly.entity_id
_entity_poly.type
_entity_poly.pdbx_seq_one_letter_code
_entity_poly.pdbx_strand_id
1 'polypeptide(L)' 'MKLKHKIALFFVYFTLFLALTAMVDYYAYDTISPLVFIVFSLLAAFWVTIVHAKNREKTKVDELAEDIEKII' A
#
# COMPACT_ATOMS: atom_id res chain seq x y z
N MET A 1 -9.36 -1.00 -15.31
CA MET A 1 -8.35 -1.75 -14.51
C MET A 1 -8.88 -3.13 -14.20
N LYS A 2 -8.09 -4.18 -14.48
CA LYS A 2 -8.46 -5.57 -14.17
C LYS A 2 -8.45 -5.77 -12.64
N LEU A 3 -9.18 -6.78 -12.16
CA LEU A 3 -9.21 -7.12 -10.73
C LEU A 3 -7.80 -7.46 -10.21
N LYS A 4 -7.02 -8.17 -11.03
CA LYS A 4 -5.64 -8.55 -10.72
C LYS A 4 -4.74 -7.33 -10.45
N HIS A 5 -4.76 -6.33 -11.34
CA HIS A 5 -4.03 -5.07 -11.14
C HIS A 5 -4.46 -4.30 -9.89
N LYS A 6 -5.75 -4.31 -9.53
CA LYS A 6 -6.23 -3.69 -8.27
C LYS A 6 -5.63 -4.37 -7.04
N ILE A 7 -5.54 -5.70 -7.06
CA ILE A 7 -4.93 -6.48 -5.98
C ILE A 7 -3.43 -6.18 -5.90
N ALA A 8 -2.73 -6.13 -7.04
CA ALA A 8 -1.32 -5.79 -7.09
C ALA A 8 -1.06 -4.36 -6.55
N LEU A 9 -1.84 -3.36 -6.98
CA LEU A 9 -1.78 -1.99 -6.46
C LEU A 9 -2.00 -1.93 -4.95
N PHE A 10 -2.96 -2.69 -4.43
CA PHE A 10 -3.19 -2.79 -3.00
C PHE A 10 -1.95 -3.29 -2.26
N PHE A 11 -1.27 -4.32 -2.77
CA PHE A 11 -0.05 -4.83 -2.15
C PHE A 11 1.11 -3.83 -2.21
N VAL A 12 1.27 -3.09 -3.31
CA VAL A 12 2.27 -2.02 -3.39
C VAL A 12 2.00 -0.98 -2.31
N TYR A 13 0.76 -0.47 -2.22
CA TYR A 13 0.41 0.52 -1.21
C TYR A 13 0.53 0.00 0.22
N PHE A 14 0.07 -1.22 0.48
CA PHE A 14 0.16 -1.82 1.80
C PHE A 14 1.61 -1.97 2.26
N THR A 15 2.49 -2.42 1.37
CA THR A 15 3.92 -2.54 1.66
C THR A 15 4.56 -1.18 1.92
N LEU A 16 4.22 -0.16 1.11
CA LEU A 16 4.70 1.21 1.31
C LEU A 16 4.23 1.78 2.65
N PHE A 17 2.95 1.60 3.00
CA PHE A 17 2.42 2.07 4.28
C PHE A 17 3.05 1.35 5.47
N LEU A 18 3.24 0.03 5.39
CA LEU A 18 3.95 -0.70 6.45
C LEU A 18 5.38 -0.18 6.63
N ALA A 19 6.13 0.02 5.54
CA ALA A 19 7.51 0.52 5.60
C ALA A 19 7.57 1.94 6.17
N LEU A 20 6.70 2.85 5.71
CA LEU A 20 6.61 4.22 6.22
C LEU A 20 6.27 4.23 7.70
N THR A 21 5.30 3.42 8.10
CA THR A 21 4.81 3.40 9.47
C THR A 21 5.86 2.82 10.42
N ALA A 22 6.56 1.75 10.03
CA ALA A 22 7.69 1.21 10.78
C ALA A 22 8.85 2.22 10.89
N MET A 23 9.11 2.98 9.82
CA MET A 23 10.08 4.06 9.85
C MET A 23 9.67 5.16 10.84
N VAL A 24 8.40 5.57 10.83
CA VAL A 24 7.88 6.57 11.77
C VAL A 24 8.00 6.09 13.22
N ASP A 25 7.61 4.85 13.53
CA ASP A 25 7.75 4.27 14.88
C ASP A 25 9.19 4.34 15.37
N TYR A 26 10.12 3.88 14.52
CA TYR A 26 11.54 3.85 14.82
C TYR A 26 12.10 5.24 15.15
N TYR A 27 11.73 6.26 14.37
CA TYR A 27 12.22 7.62 14.57
C TYR A 27 11.47 8.40 15.66
N ALA A 28 10.21 8.05 15.92
CA ALA A 28 9.43 8.64 17.00
C ALA A 28 9.87 8.14 18.39
N TYR A 29 10.69 7.08 18.44
CA TYR A 29 10.99 6.32 19.66
C TYR A 29 9.71 5.90 20.40
N ASP A 30 8.62 5.76 19.65
CA ASP A 30 7.34 5.29 20.15
C ASP A 30 7.34 3.76 20.05
N THR A 31 6.53 3.10 20.86
CA THR A 31 6.34 1.65 20.77
C THR A 31 4.88 1.38 20.50
N ILE A 32 4.42 1.82 19.34
CA ILE A 32 3.05 1.56 18.93
C ILE A 32 2.90 0.06 18.70
N SER A 33 1.78 -0.50 19.14
CA SER A 33 1.50 -1.92 18.97
C SER A 33 1.59 -2.34 17.50
N PRO A 34 2.34 -3.41 17.16
CA PRO A 34 2.45 -3.90 15.78
C PRO A 34 1.11 -4.18 15.11
N LEU A 35 0.10 -4.57 15.89
CA LEU A 35 -1.25 -4.83 15.39
C LEU A 35 -1.92 -3.54 14.91
N VAL A 36 -1.71 -2.43 15.63
CA VAL A 36 -2.22 -1.12 15.25
C VAL A 36 -1.62 -0.68 13.92
N PHE A 37 -0.33 -0.93 13.70
CA PHE A 37 0.33 -0.64 12.42
C PHE A 37 -0.21 -1.40 11.24
N ILE A 38 -0.44 -2.69 11.42
CA ILE A 38 -0.98 -3.54 10.36
C ILE A 38 -2.40 -3.06 10.00
N VAL A 39 -3.25 -2.81 11.01
CA VAL A 39 -4.64 -2.38 10.78
C VAL A 39 -4.70 -1.03 10.08
N PHE A 40 -3.94 -0.02 10.54
CA PHE A 40 -3.94 1.28 9.89
C PHE A 40 -3.34 1.23 8.48
N SER A 41 -2.27 0.45 8.27
CA SER A 41 -1.68 0.27 6.94
C SER A 41 -2.66 -0.41 5.98
N LEU A 42 -3.43 -1.40 6.45
CA LEU A 42 -4.48 -2.06 5.66
C LEU A 42 -5.57 -1.07 5.24
N LEU A 43 -6.09 -0.28 6.19
CA LEU A 43 -7.15 0.70 5.93
C LEU A 43 -6.66 1.79 4.96
N ALA A 44 -5.45 2.31 5.18
CA ALA A 44 -4.84 3.32 4.31
C ALA A 44 -4.61 2.78 2.89
N ALA A 45 -4.04 1.57 2.76
CA ALA A 45 -3.82 0.94 1.47
C ALA A 45 -5.12 0.69 0.71
N PHE A 46 -6.16 0.22 1.40
CA PHE A 46 -7.47 0.01 0.79
C PHE A 46 -8.06 1.32 0.27
N TRP A 47 -8.05 2.37 1.09
CA TRP A 47 -8.54 3.69 0.71
C TRP A 47 -7.80 4.26 -0.50
N VAL A 48 -6.48 4.27 -0.45
CA VAL A 48 -5.65 4.82 -1.53
C VAL A 48 -5.78 4.01 -2.81
N THR A 49 -5.91 2.68 -2.73
CA THR A 49 -6.16 1.84 -3.91
C THR A 49 -7.48 2.21 -4.59
N ILE A 50 -8.53 2.49 -3.82
CA ILE A 50 -9.82 2.94 -4.37
C ILE A 50 -9.68 4.30 -5.04
N VAL A 51 -9.03 5.26 -4.37
CA VAL A 51 -8.82 6.61 -4.90
C VAL A 51 -8.00 6.56 -6.19
N HIS A 52 -6.90 5.79 -6.19
CA HIS A 52 -6.05 5.60 -7.36
C HIS A 52 -6.84 4.98 -8.53
N ALA A 53 -7.58 3.90 -8.27
CA ALA A 53 -8.37 3.24 -9.30
C ALA A 53 -9.45 4.16 -9.91
N LYS A 54 -9.89 5.19 -9.17
CA LYS A 54 -10.81 6.23 -9.67
C LYS A 54 -10.10 7.31 -10.49
N ASN A 55 -8.89 7.72 -10.10
CA ASN A 55 -8.17 8.82 -10.74
C ASN A 55 -7.68 8.48 -12.16
N ARG A 56 -7.50 7.19 -12.49
CA ARG A 56 -7.08 6.69 -13.82
C ARG A 56 -5.77 7.28 -14.38
N GLU A 57 -5.03 8.04 -13.59
CA GLU A 57 -3.69 8.52 -13.93
C GLU A 57 -2.69 7.38 -13.78
N LYS A 58 -1.86 7.18 -14.80
CA LYS A 58 -0.74 6.24 -14.71
C LYS A 58 0.38 6.87 -13.90
N THR A 59 0.86 6.14 -12.91
CA THR A 59 1.96 6.56 -12.03
C THR A 59 3.02 5.46 -11.92
N LYS A 60 4.15 5.75 -11.27
CA LYS A 60 5.18 4.73 -10.98
C LYS A 60 4.66 3.57 -10.12
N VAL A 61 3.59 3.79 -9.36
CA VAL A 61 2.94 2.73 -8.58
C VAL A 61 2.28 1.70 -9.50
N ASP A 62 1.80 2.11 -10.67
CA ASP A 62 1.27 1.17 -11.67
C ASP A 62 2.36 0.30 -12.27
N GLU A 63 3.55 0.85 -12.54
CA GLU A 63 4.70 0.08 -13.05
C GLU A 63 5.10 -1.02 -12.04
N LEU A 64 5.20 -0.65 -10.76
CA LEU A 64 5.44 -1.59 -9.67
C LEU A 64 4.32 -2.63 -9.54
N ALA A 65 3.06 -2.21 -9.70
CA ALA A 65 1.92 -3.11 -9.64
C ALA A 65 1.89 -4.08 -10.83
N GLU A 66 2.30 -3.67 -12.03
CA GLU A 66 2.45 -4.55 -13.19
C GLU A 66 3.51 -5.64 -12.94
N ASP A 67 4.59 -5.31 -12.25
CA ASP A 67 5.61 -6.29 -11.85
C ASP A 67 5.10 -7.26 -10.78
N ILE A 68 4.35 -6.77 -9.80
CA ILE A 68 3.68 -7.64 -8.80
C ILE A 68 2.60 -8.51 -9.47
N GLU A 69 1.88 -7.99 -10.46
CA GLU A 69 0.88 -8.75 -11.23
C GLU A 69 1.49 -9.94 -11.97
N LYS A 70 2.79 -9.92 -12.31
CA LYS A 70 3.48 -11.07 -12.92
C LYS A 70 3.79 -12.18 -11.91
N ILE A 71 3.86 -11.85 -10.62
CA ILE A 71 4.19 -12.78 -9.53
C ILE A 71 2.93 -13.44 -8.97
N ILE A 72 1.84 -12.67 -8.84
CA ILE A 72 0.51 -13.13 -8.43
C ILE A 72 -0.17 -13.88 -9.58
#